data_AF-A0A2R7QUI5-F1
#
_entry.id   AF-A0A2R7QUI5-F1
#
_cell.length_a   1.000
_cell.length_b   1.000
_cell.length_c   1.000
_cell.angle_alpha   90.00
_cell.angle_beta   90.00
_cell.angle_gamma   90.00
#
_symmetry.space_group_name_H-M   'P 1'
#
loop_
_entity.id
_entity.type
_entity.pdbx_description
1 polymer ?
#
loop_
_entity_poly.entity_id
_entity_poly.type
_entity_poly.pdbx_seq_one_letter_code
_entity_poly.pdbx_strand_id
1 'polypeptide(L)'
;MRPGSFTAVPARGPHTGPRPAVLVLPGGGYARQADHEAEPVAGWLAGLGIHAYVLRYRVAPHRHPAPLEDAKEAMLRIREGALGLDVDGSRVGVLGFSAGGHLAATLSTAAATGSAILDVRAAVPDLTVLCYPVVSCLAEPHQGSVDNLLGVSPSGDLLRRMSAELH
;
A
#
# COMPACT_ATOMS: atom_id res chain seq x y z
N MET A 1 7.09 -13.72 -11.10
CA MET A 1 7.44 -12.41 -11.70
C MET A 1 7.81 -11.53 -10.52
N ARG A 2 9.04 -10.98 -10.40
CA ARG A 2 9.47 -10.32 -9.14
C ARG A 2 8.67 -9.01 -8.94
N PRO A 3 7.69 -8.96 -8.04
CA PRO A 3 6.81 -7.79 -7.90
C PRO A 3 7.35 -6.88 -6.80
N GLY A 4 7.59 -5.62 -7.15
CA GLY A 4 8.08 -4.56 -6.26
C GLY A 4 9.46 -4.81 -5.60
N SER A 5 10.24 -3.74 -5.41
CA SER A 5 11.38 -3.83 -4.48
C SER A 5 10.92 -3.44 -3.08
N PHE A 6 11.45 -4.14 -2.07
CA PHE A 6 11.17 -3.88 -0.67
C PHE A 6 12.39 -3.29 0.01
N THR A 7 12.17 -2.26 0.81
CA THR A 7 13.14 -1.82 1.82
C THR A 7 12.55 -2.11 3.19
N ALA A 8 13.15 -3.08 3.90
CA ALA A 8 12.81 -3.40 5.27
C ALA A 8 13.64 -2.52 6.22
N VAL A 9 12.98 -1.81 7.13
CA VAL A 9 13.62 -0.97 8.14
C VAL A 9 13.24 -1.52 9.52
N PRO A 10 14.21 -2.07 10.28
CA PRO A 10 13.93 -2.62 11.59
C PRO A 10 13.58 -1.51 12.58
N ALA A 11 12.65 -1.82 13.49
CA ALA A 11 12.33 -1.00 14.64
C ALA A 11 13.57 -0.80 15.52
N ARG A 12 13.64 0.36 16.19
CA ARG A 12 14.73 0.71 17.09
C ARG A 12 14.31 0.61 18.55
N GLY A 13 15.30 0.56 19.43
CA GLY A 13 15.12 0.48 20.88
C GLY A 13 14.99 -0.96 21.41
N PRO A 14 15.07 -1.14 22.73
CA PRO A 14 14.93 -2.44 23.37
C PRO A 14 13.48 -2.95 23.25
N HIS A 15 13.31 -4.26 23.04
CA HIS A 15 12.01 -4.95 23.08
C HIS A 15 12.22 -6.45 23.18
N THR A 16 11.21 -7.17 23.64
CA THR A 16 11.17 -8.62 23.71
C THR A 16 10.05 -9.16 22.83
N GLY A 17 10.41 -10.06 21.91
CA GLY A 17 9.48 -10.75 21.02
C GLY A 17 9.09 -9.95 19.76
N PRO A 18 8.06 -10.42 19.03
CA PRO A 18 7.66 -9.83 17.75
C PRO A 18 7.13 -8.40 17.89
N ARG A 19 7.31 -7.59 16.85
CA ARG A 19 6.91 -6.17 16.81
C ARG A 19 5.85 -5.89 15.75
N PRO A 20 5.01 -4.85 15.92
CA PRO A 20 4.10 -4.42 14.87
C PRO A 20 4.87 -3.96 13.63
N ALA A 21 4.24 -4.04 12.47
CA ALA A 21 4.80 -3.58 11.20
C ALA A 21 3.86 -2.63 10.46
N VAL A 22 4.43 -1.74 9.67
CA VAL A 22 3.69 -0.84 8.77
C VAL A 22 4.26 -0.93 7.36
N LEU A 23 3.39 -1.22 6.39
CA LEU A 23 3.67 -1.09 4.97
C LEU A 23 3.53 0.38 4.54
N VAL A 24 4.61 0.98 4.05
CA VAL A 24 4.65 2.36 3.57
C VAL A 24 4.48 2.38 2.05
N LEU A 25 3.49 3.13 1.59
CA LEU A 25 3.12 3.31 0.19
C LEU A 25 3.34 4.78 -0.22
N PRO A 26 4.48 5.11 -0.85
CA PRO A 26 4.76 6.46 -1.32
C PRO A 26 3.72 6.91 -2.36
N GLY A 27 3.50 8.22 -2.48
CA GLY A 27 2.74 8.84 -3.55
C GLY A 27 3.54 8.90 -4.86
N GLY A 28 3.16 9.83 -5.74
CA GLY A 28 3.77 9.97 -7.08
C GLY A 28 2.82 9.70 -8.24
N GLY A 29 1.51 9.77 -7.98
CA GLY A 29 0.46 9.81 -9.02
C GLY A 29 0.37 8.55 -9.87
N TYR A 30 0.79 7.39 -9.36
CA TYR A 30 0.97 6.15 -10.13
C TYR A 30 1.87 6.30 -11.37
N ALA A 31 2.67 7.37 -11.48
CA ALA A 31 3.70 7.54 -12.52
C ALA A 31 5.11 7.25 -12.00
N ARG A 32 5.34 7.54 -10.72
CA ARG A 32 6.60 7.36 -10.01
C ARG A 32 6.33 7.14 -8.52
N GLN A 33 7.39 7.01 -7.74
CA GLN A 33 7.32 6.97 -6.29
C GLN A 33 8.13 8.10 -5.68
N ALA A 34 7.53 8.83 -4.75
CA ALA A 34 8.18 9.96 -4.10
C ALA A 34 9.12 9.49 -2.98
N ASP A 35 10.43 9.70 -3.14
CA ASP A 35 11.43 9.22 -2.16
C ASP A 35 11.31 9.87 -0.79
N HIS A 36 10.82 11.10 -0.71
CA HIS A 36 10.60 11.78 0.57
C HIS A 36 9.43 11.19 1.39
N GLU A 37 8.55 10.40 0.76
CA GLU A 37 7.40 9.72 1.38
C GLU A 37 7.69 8.23 1.66
N ALA A 38 8.95 7.79 1.43
CA ALA A 38 9.37 6.39 1.45
C ALA A 38 10.27 6.07 2.66
N GLU A 39 11.57 5.89 2.45
CA GLU A 39 12.53 5.51 3.50
C GLU A 39 12.60 6.51 4.67
N PRO A 40 12.43 7.84 4.47
CA PRO A 40 12.35 8.78 5.59
C PRO A 40 11.19 8.46 6.56
N VAL A 41 10.03 8.08 6.02
CA VAL A 41 8.85 7.70 6.81
C VAL A 41 9.09 6.38 7.53
N ALA A 42 9.71 5.41 6.85
CA ALA A 42 10.11 4.15 7.46
C ALA A 42 11.13 4.36 8.61
N GLY A 43 12.07 5.29 8.45
CA GLY A 43 13.01 5.68 9.50
C GLY A 43 12.33 6.32 10.72
N TRP A 44 11.31 7.15 10.50
CA TRP A 44 10.48 7.72 11.56
C TRP A 44 9.70 6.63 12.32
N LEU A 45 9.01 5.73 11.61
CA LEU A 45 8.30 4.58 12.19
C LEU A 45 9.22 3.68 13.01
N ALA A 46 10.43 3.43 12.50
CA ALA A 46 11.45 2.67 13.22
C ALA A 46 11.85 3.34 14.55
N GLY A 47 11.93 4.68 14.57
CA GLY A 47 12.13 5.46 15.79
C GLY A 47 11.01 5.33 16.82
N LEU A 48 9.79 4.97 16.38
CA LEU A 48 8.64 4.67 17.24
C LEU A 48 8.58 3.21 17.69
N GLY A 49 9.58 2.39 17.35
CA GLY A 49 9.61 0.98 17.71
C GLY A 49 8.74 0.09 16.81
N ILE A 50 8.39 0.55 15.61
CA ILE A 50 7.56 -0.18 14.63
C ILE A 50 8.43 -0.62 13.46
N HIS A 51 8.30 -1.88 13.02
CA HIS A 51 8.94 -2.33 11.78
C HIS A 51 8.31 -1.62 10.57
N ALA A 52 9.11 -1.18 9.61
CA ALA A 52 8.57 -0.54 8.42
C ALA A 52 9.04 -1.25 7.16
N TYR A 53 8.14 -1.38 6.20
CA TYR A 53 8.43 -1.92 4.88
C TYR A 53 8.02 -0.89 3.84
N VAL A 54 8.98 -0.33 3.11
CA VAL A 54 8.67 0.51 1.94
C VAL A 54 8.43 -0.42 0.76
N LEU A 55 7.24 -0.34 0.17
CA LEU A 55 6.94 -1.05 -1.07
C LEU A 55 7.08 -0.11 -2.26
N ARG A 56 8.03 -0.44 -3.13
CA ARG A 56 8.11 0.14 -4.46
C ARG A 56 7.21 -0.65 -5.41
N TYR A 57 5.90 -0.46 -5.26
CA TYR A 57 4.85 -1.07 -6.09
C TYR A 57 4.94 -0.69 -7.58
N ARG A 58 4.41 -1.52 -8.46
CA ARG A 58 4.31 -1.26 -9.89
C ARG A 58 3.48 0.00 -10.14
N VAL A 59 3.99 0.89 -10.98
CA VAL A 59 3.34 2.12 -11.45
C VAL A 59 3.21 2.06 -12.97
N ALA A 60 2.65 3.11 -13.61
CA ALA A 60 2.54 3.20 -15.06
C ALA A 60 3.86 2.80 -15.75
N PRO A 61 3.80 1.95 -16.81
CA PRO A 61 2.61 1.57 -17.57
C PRO A 61 1.77 0.43 -16.95
N HIS A 62 2.15 -0.12 -15.80
CA HIS A 62 1.33 -1.10 -15.09
C HIS A 62 0.13 -0.44 -14.43
N ARG A 63 -1.06 -0.97 -14.70
CA ARG A 63 -2.37 -0.44 -14.27
C ARG A 63 -3.03 -1.34 -13.24
N HIS A 64 -4.16 -0.91 -12.69
CA HIS A 64 -5.00 -1.78 -11.86
C HIS A 64 -5.28 -3.12 -12.58
N PRO A 65 -5.15 -4.28 -11.90
CA PRO A 65 -4.93 -4.45 -10.46
C PRO A 65 -3.46 -4.52 -10.00
N ALA A 66 -2.46 -4.34 -10.86
CA ALA A 66 -1.05 -4.59 -10.55
C ALA A 66 -0.51 -3.91 -9.25
N PRO A 67 -0.76 -2.61 -8.98
CA PRO A 67 -0.32 -2.00 -7.73
C PRO A 67 -0.98 -2.63 -6.49
N LEU A 68 -2.25 -3.05 -6.61
CA LEU A 68 -3.01 -3.68 -5.54
C LEU A 68 -2.56 -5.11 -5.30
N GLU A 69 -2.21 -5.84 -6.36
CA GLU A 69 -1.58 -7.16 -6.23
C GLU A 69 -0.28 -7.07 -5.43
N ASP A 70 0.59 -6.10 -5.75
CA ASP A 70 1.85 -5.90 -5.04
C ASP A 70 1.62 -5.58 -3.56
N ALA A 71 0.64 -4.73 -3.26
CA ALA A 71 0.29 -4.36 -1.89
C ALA A 71 -0.28 -5.54 -1.10
N LYS A 72 -1.14 -6.36 -1.72
CA LYS A 72 -1.69 -7.57 -1.09
C LYS A 72 -0.61 -8.62 -0.84
N GLU A 73 0.25 -8.87 -1.81
CA GLU A 73 1.38 -9.79 -1.64
C GLU A 73 2.32 -9.31 -0.52
N ALA A 74 2.59 -8.00 -0.45
CA ALA A 74 3.38 -7.41 0.63
C ALA A 74 2.78 -7.70 2.00
N MET A 75 1.47 -7.48 2.18
CA MET A 75 0.78 -7.75 3.45
C MET A 75 0.91 -9.20 3.88
N LEU A 76 0.71 -10.15 2.96
CA LEU A 76 0.84 -11.58 3.25
C LEU A 76 2.27 -11.93 3.68
N ARG A 77 3.27 -11.50 2.90
CA ARG A 77 4.70 -11.79 3.18
C ARG A 77 5.20 -11.16 4.46
N ILE A 78 4.69 -9.97 4.83
CA ILE A 78 4.99 -9.33 6.11
C ILE A 78 4.44 -10.16 7.26
N ARG A 79 3.16 -10.58 7.18
CA ARG A 79 2.53 -11.39 8.24
C ARG A 79 3.18 -12.76 8.39
N GLU A 80 3.68 -13.34 7.31
CA GLU A 80 4.41 -14.61 7.30
C GLU A 80 5.86 -14.50 7.83
N GLY A 81 6.36 -13.28 8.11
CA GLY A 81 7.75 -13.06 8.48
C GLY A 81 8.75 -13.33 7.34
N ALA A 82 8.27 -13.47 6.11
CA ALA A 82 9.06 -13.85 4.93
C ALA A 82 10.01 -12.73 4.43
N LEU A 83 10.01 -11.58 5.11
CA LEU A 83 10.83 -10.40 4.79
C LEU A 83 11.90 -10.10 5.85
N GLY A 84 12.24 -11.07 6.69
CA GLY A 84 13.47 -11.05 7.51
C GLY A 84 13.43 -10.21 8.79
N LEU A 85 12.26 -9.72 9.22
CA LEU A 85 12.06 -9.10 10.53
C LEU A 85 11.08 -9.93 11.36
N ASP A 86 11.23 -9.91 12.68
CA ASP A 86 10.35 -10.59 13.63
C ASP A 86 9.06 -9.78 13.84
N VAL A 87 8.08 -10.02 12.97
CA VAL A 87 6.81 -9.28 12.92
C VAL A 87 5.72 -10.02 13.69
N ASP A 88 5.00 -9.28 14.52
CA ASP A 88 3.71 -9.72 15.02
C ASP A 88 2.68 -9.68 13.89
N GLY A 89 2.43 -10.85 13.30
CA GLY A 89 1.52 -11.01 12.17
C GLY A 89 0.07 -10.62 12.45
N SER A 90 -0.32 -10.30 13.69
CA SER A 90 -1.63 -9.75 14.05
C SER A 90 -1.68 -8.22 14.16
N ARG A 91 -0.54 -7.55 13.96
CA ARG A 91 -0.39 -6.09 14.07
C ARG A 91 0.36 -5.53 12.87
N VAL A 92 -0.25 -5.66 11.69
CA VAL A 92 0.30 -5.16 10.42
C VAL A 92 -0.61 -4.08 9.83
N GLY A 93 -0.12 -2.84 9.82
CA GLY A 93 -0.82 -1.70 9.26
C GLY A 93 -0.28 -1.27 7.89
N VAL A 94 -0.96 -0.29 7.29
CA VAL A 94 -0.53 0.40 6.07
C VAL A 94 -0.55 1.92 6.29
N LEU A 95 0.40 2.61 5.67
CA LEU A 95 0.46 4.06 5.63
C LEU A 95 0.71 4.49 4.18
N GLY A 96 -0.15 5.36 3.64
CA GLY A 96 -0.04 5.80 2.25
C GLY A 96 -0.21 7.30 2.06
N PHE A 97 0.48 7.85 1.07
CA PHE A 97 0.44 9.27 0.70
C PHE A 97 -0.14 9.49 -0.69
N SER A 98 -1.03 10.47 -0.89
CA SER A 98 -1.56 10.82 -2.22
C SER A 98 -2.05 9.58 -3.01
N ALA A 99 -1.42 9.22 -4.13
CA ALA A 99 -1.70 7.99 -4.89
C ALA A 99 -1.36 6.69 -4.11
N GLY A 100 -0.33 6.69 -3.27
CA GLY A 100 -0.09 5.60 -2.33
C GLY A 100 -1.15 5.57 -1.21
N GLY A 101 -1.74 6.71 -0.88
CA GLY A 101 -2.89 6.83 0.01
C GLY A 101 -4.15 6.21 -0.60
N HIS A 102 -4.38 6.41 -1.89
CA HIS A 102 -5.41 5.70 -2.64
C HIS A 102 -5.18 4.18 -2.63
N LEU A 103 -3.94 3.74 -2.86
CA LEU A 103 -3.58 2.33 -2.78
C LEU A 103 -3.82 1.75 -1.36
N ALA A 104 -3.46 2.49 -0.32
CA ALA A 104 -3.71 2.12 1.07
C ALA A 104 -5.21 2.00 1.37
N ALA A 105 -6.02 2.96 0.90
CA ALA A 105 -7.46 2.95 1.10
C ALA A 105 -8.12 1.76 0.38
N THR A 106 -7.79 1.55 -0.90
CA THR A 106 -8.33 0.43 -1.70
C THR A 106 -7.90 -0.94 -1.18
N LEU A 107 -6.69 -1.05 -0.62
CA LEU A 107 -6.25 -2.24 0.11
C LEU A 107 -7.09 -2.48 1.38
N SER A 108 -7.40 -1.40 2.11
CA SER A 108 -8.15 -1.45 3.37
C SER A 108 -9.63 -1.81 3.18
N THR A 109 -10.23 -1.41 2.05
CA THR A 109 -11.61 -1.78 1.67
C THR A 109 -11.69 -3.16 1.01
N ALA A 110 -10.60 -3.93 1.04
CA ALA A 110 -10.52 -5.28 0.48
C ALA A 110 -10.90 -5.37 -1.01
N ALA A 111 -10.63 -4.31 -1.79
CA ALA A 111 -10.91 -4.30 -3.22
C ALA A 111 -10.34 -5.55 -3.92
N ALA A 112 -11.13 -6.20 -4.77
CA ALA A 112 -10.73 -7.44 -5.41
C ALA A 112 -9.68 -7.19 -6.50
N THR A 113 -8.64 -8.04 -6.55
CA THR A 113 -7.72 -8.10 -7.70
C THR A 113 -8.19 -9.13 -8.72
N GLY A 114 -9.12 -10.01 -8.36
CA GLY A 114 -9.54 -11.16 -9.16
C GLY A 114 -8.67 -12.40 -8.91
N SER A 115 -7.77 -12.34 -7.93
CA SER A 115 -6.86 -13.43 -7.58
C SER A 115 -7.27 -14.04 -6.24
N ALA A 116 -7.76 -15.28 -6.26
CA ALA A 116 -8.23 -15.98 -5.05
C ALA A 116 -7.13 -16.16 -3.98
N ILE A 117 -5.86 -16.13 -4.36
CA ILE A 117 -4.72 -16.22 -3.43
C ILE A 117 -4.42 -14.87 -2.75
N LEU A 118 -4.77 -13.75 -3.38
CA LEU A 118 -4.54 -12.40 -2.85
C LEU A 118 -5.80 -11.83 -2.19
N ASP A 119 -6.98 -12.18 -2.70
CA ASP A 119 -8.28 -11.70 -2.23
C ASP A 119 -8.73 -12.43 -0.95
N VAL A 120 -7.88 -12.36 0.08
CA VAL A 120 -8.06 -13.00 1.39
C VAL A 120 -7.97 -11.98 2.52
N ARG A 121 -8.62 -12.26 3.66
CA ARG A 121 -8.66 -11.33 4.81
C ARG A 121 -7.28 -10.97 5.36
N ALA A 122 -6.32 -11.90 5.27
CA ALA A 122 -4.94 -11.69 5.71
C ALA A 122 -4.19 -10.62 4.89
N ALA A 123 -4.63 -10.33 3.66
CA ALA A 123 -4.04 -9.26 2.85
C ALA A 123 -4.57 -7.86 3.20
N VAL A 124 -5.57 -7.75 4.09
CA VAL A 124 -6.15 -6.47 4.54
C VAL A 124 -5.42 -6.01 5.81
N PRO A 125 -5.02 -4.73 5.91
CA PRO A 125 -4.31 -4.20 7.09
C PRO A 125 -5.19 -4.14 8.34
N ASP A 126 -4.54 -4.16 9.51
CA ASP A 126 -5.17 -4.02 10.83
C ASP A 126 -5.33 -2.55 11.24
N LEU A 127 -4.56 -1.66 10.61
CA LEU A 127 -4.55 -0.21 10.82
C LEU A 127 -4.25 0.49 9.50
N THR A 128 -4.93 1.59 9.23
CA THR A 128 -4.74 2.38 8.01
C THR A 128 -4.48 3.84 8.35
N VAL A 129 -3.38 4.39 7.84
CA VAL A 129 -3.03 5.81 7.93
C VAL A 129 -3.04 6.41 6.53
N LEU A 130 -3.94 7.36 6.29
CA LEU A 130 -4.11 8.01 4.99
C LEU A 130 -3.62 9.46 5.07
N CYS A 131 -2.54 9.75 4.37
CA CYS A 131 -1.95 11.08 4.30
C CYS A 131 -2.35 11.75 2.98
N TYR A 132 -3.21 12.78 3.05
CA TYR A 132 -3.73 13.52 1.89
C TYR A 132 -4.07 12.60 0.68
N PRO A 133 -4.84 11.53 0.90
CA PRO A 133 -5.05 10.49 -0.10
C PRO A 133 -5.84 11.03 -1.31
N VAL A 134 -5.58 10.47 -2.49
CA VAL A 134 -6.63 10.43 -3.52
C VAL A 134 -7.67 9.44 -3.03
N VAL A 135 -8.92 9.89 -2.87
CA VAL A 135 -10.03 9.04 -2.41
C VAL A 135 -11.04 8.82 -3.53
N SER A 136 -11.48 9.91 -4.18
CA SER A 136 -12.44 9.84 -5.29
C SER A 136 -11.75 9.76 -6.65
N CYS A 137 -12.28 8.87 -7.49
CA CYS A 137 -12.01 8.87 -8.92
C CYS A 137 -13.17 9.52 -9.72
N LEU A 138 -14.19 10.07 -9.05
CA LEU A 138 -15.42 10.59 -9.66
C LEU A 138 -15.55 12.11 -9.49
N ALA A 139 -15.43 12.59 -8.25
CA ALA A 139 -15.59 14.00 -7.91
C ALA A 139 -14.21 14.65 -7.80
N GLU A 140 -13.93 15.61 -8.70
CA GLU A 140 -12.65 16.34 -8.77
C GLU A 140 -11.42 15.41 -8.68
N PRO A 141 -11.36 14.37 -9.54
CA PRO A 141 -10.29 13.41 -9.45
C PRO A 141 -8.93 14.05 -9.71
N HIS A 142 -7.90 13.55 -9.05
CA HIS A 142 -6.53 13.82 -9.47
C HIS A 142 -6.28 13.10 -10.81
N GLN A 143 -6.63 13.76 -11.92
CA GLN A 143 -6.78 13.12 -13.24
C GLN A 143 -5.54 12.33 -13.68
N GLY A 144 -4.34 12.86 -13.44
CA GLY A 144 -3.10 12.13 -13.78
C GLY A 144 -2.96 10.80 -13.03
N SER A 145 -3.44 10.71 -11.78
CA SER A 145 -3.43 9.44 -11.03
C SER A 145 -4.42 8.45 -11.63
N VAL A 146 -5.62 8.93 -12.01
CA VAL A 146 -6.65 8.12 -12.67
C VAL A 146 -6.14 7.60 -14.01
N ASP A 147 -5.55 8.46 -14.83
CA ASP A 147 -5.04 8.09 -16.15
C ASP A 147 -3.90 7.05 -16.05
N ASN A 148 -2.99 7.23 -15.09
CA ASN A 148 -1.88 6.30 -14.88
C ASN A 148 -2.36 4.95 -14.34
N LEU A 149 -3.34 4.94 -13.44
CA LEU A 149 -3.83 3.72 -12.80
C LEU A 149 -4.84 2.96 -13.66
N LEU A 150 -5.77 3.66 -14.31
CA LEU A 150 -6.95 3.09 -14.97
C LEU A 150 -6.93 3.27 -16.49
N GLY A 151 -6.01 4.08 -17.00
CA GLY A 151 -5.94 4.46 -18.42
C GLY A 151 -6.81 5.66 -18.76
N VAL A 152 -6.71 6.12 -20.01
CA VAL A 152 -7.54 7.19 -20.54
C VAL A 152 -8.96 6.65 -20.75
N SER A 153 -9.96 7.36 -20.25
CA SER A 153 -11.39 7.03 -20.37
C SER A 153 -11.79 5.66 -19.78
N PRO A 154 -11.52 5.40 -18.48
CA PRO A 154 -11.96 4.17 -17.83
C PRO A 154 -13.50 4.11 -17.75
N SER A 155 -14.06 2.90 -17.67
CA SER A 155 -15.51 2.75 -17.51
C SER A 155 -15.99 3.32 -16.16
N GLY A 156 -17.23 3.81 -16.12
CA GLY A 156 -17.82 4.34 -14.89
C GLY A 156 -17.86 3.32 -13.75
N ASP A 157 -18.01 2.03 -14.08
CA ASP A 157 -17.96 0.96 -13.08
C ASP A 157 -16.56 0.77 -12.50
N LEU A 158 -15.52 0.88 -13.33
CA LEU A 158 -14.15 0.82 -12.84
C LEU A 158 -13.82 2.03 -11.96
N LEU A 159 -14.25 3.23 -12.35
CA LEU A 159 -14.11 4.44 -11.53
C LEU A 159 -14.78 4.28 -10.16
N ARG A 160 -16.03 3.78 -10.12
CA ARG A 160 -16.75 3.51 -8.86
C ARG A 160 -16.05 2.47 -7.99
N ARG A 161 -15.62 1.35 -8.59
CA ARG A 161 -14.88 0.31 -7.84
C ARG A 161 -13.59 0.83 -7.24
N MET A 162 -12.93 1.77 -7.91
CA MET A 162 -11.69 2.36 -7.43
C MET A 162 -11.86 3.61 -6.58
N SER A 163 -13.06 4.14 -6.43
CA SER A 163 -13.34 5.28 -5.55
C SER A 163 -13.51 4.78 -4.12
N ALA A 164 -12.51 5.00 -3.27
CA ALA A 164 -12.45 4.41 -1.94
C ALA A 164 -13.52 4.93 -0.99
N GLU A 165 -14.07 6.12 -1.24
CA GLU A 165 -15.16 6.72 -0.45
C GLU A 165 -16.51 6.01 -0.60
N LEU A 166 -16.62 5.06 -1.53
CA LEU A 166 -17.84 4.29 -1.77
C LEU A 166 -17.89 2.94 -1.04
N HIS A 167 -16.86 2.60 -0.24
CA HIS A 167 -16.70 1.31 0.46
C HIS A 167 -16.31 1.52 1.92
#